data_AF-A0A562D4Q1-F1
#
_entry.id   AF-A0A562D4Q1-F1
#
_cell.length_a   1.000
_cell.length_b   1.000
_cell.length_c   1.000
_cell.angle_alpha   90.00
_cell.angle_beta   90.00
_cell.angle_gamma   90.00
#
_symmetry.space_group_name_H-M   'P 1'
#
loop_
_entity.id
_entity.type
_entity.pdbx_description
1 polymer ?
#
loop_
_entity_poly.entity_id
_entity_poly.type
_entity_poly.pdbx_seq_one_letter_code
_entity_poly.pdbx_strand_id
1 'polypeptide(L)'
;MAGRGGYKRTDGVLVARLHGTARRIATEKPANEVAVGELHAITTRVELLSRAAGVHMAMFRSGSSPFSREAADFLLAAGADLGQAEVEAAAVAADEAARHAR
;
A
#
# COMPACT_ATOMS: atom_id res chain seq x y z
N MET A 1 -3.03 37.46 7.49
CA MET A 1 -2.85 36.85 6.16
C MET A 1 -1.96 35.62 6.28
N ALA A 2 -2.31 34.57 5.52
CA ALA A 2 -1.64 33.28 5.32
C ALA A 2 -1.53 32.34 6.53
N GLY A 3 -2.48 31.40 6.61
CA GLY A 3 -2.48 30.28 7.55
C GLY A 3 -1.32 29.33 7.29
N ARG A 4 -0.58 28.99 8.35
CA ARG A 4 0.29 27.82 8.38
C ARG A 4 -0.60 26.59 8.41
N GLY A 5 -0.91 26.09 7.21
CA GLY A 5 -1.59 24.81 7.02
C GLY A 5 -0.86 23.73 7.81
N GLY A 6 -1.55 23.15 8.79
CA GLY A 6 -1.06 22.00 9.51
C GLY A 6 -0.83 20.86 8.53
N TYR A 7 0.43 20.59 8.22
CA TYR A 7 0.82 19.30 7.69
C TYR A 7 0.50 18.27 8.76
N LYS A 8 -0.71 17.71 8.65
CA LYS A 8 -1.22 16.63 9.48
C LYS A 8 -0.14 15.55 9.55
N ARG A 9 0.38 15.31 10.75
CA ARG A 9 1.25 14.19 11.14
C ARG A 9 0.61 12.80 10.93
N THR A 10 -0.40 12.66 10.07
CA THR A 10 -1.45 11.63 10.24
C THR A 10 -1.74 10.74 9.03
N ASP A 11 -0.85 10.65 8.04
CA ASP A 11 -0.99 9.64 6.97
C ASP A 11 -0.09 8.41 7.17
N GLY A 12 1.04 8.52 7.89
CA GLY A 12 1.98 7.40 8.07
C GLY A 12 1.40 6.23 8.88
N VAL A 13 0.65 6.53 9.95
CA VAL A 13 -0.02 5.49 10.76
C VAL A 13 -1.13 4.80 9.95
N LEU A 14 -1.87 5.53 9.13
CA LEU A 14 -2.94 4.97 8.31
C LEU A 14 -2.38 4.03 7.23
N VAL A 15 -1.33 4.45 6.54
CA VAL A 15 -0.62 3.62 5.56
C VAL A 15 -0.05 2.35 6.22
N ALA A 16 0.56 2.47 7.40
CA ALA A 16 1.05 1.31 8.15
C ALA A 16 -0.08 0.32 8.51
N ARG A 17 -1.27 0.82 8.89
CA ARG A 17 -2.44 -0.03 9.17
C ARG A 17 -2.94 -0.72 7.91
N LEU A 18 -3.02 -0.02 6.78
CA LEU A 18 -3.38 -0.62 5.49
C LEU A 18 -2.44 -1.77 5.11
N HIS A 19 -1.13 -1.55 5.22
CA HIS A 19 -0.13 -2.61 4.97
C HIS A 19 -0.31 -3.81 5.89
N GLY A 20 -0.45 -3.56 7.20
CA GLY A 20 -0.62 -4.62 8.19
C GLY A 20 -1.87 -5.46 7.91
N THR A 21 -3.00 -4.79 7.61
CA THR A 21 -4.26 -5.46 7.34
C THR A 21 -4.24 -6.21 6.01
N ALA A 22 -3.78 -5.59 4.92
CA ALA A 22 -3.68 -6.26 3.61
C ALA A 22 -2.79 -7.52 3.68
N ARG A 23 -1.68 -7.43 4.42
CA ARG A 23 -0.81 -8.57 4.68
C ARG A 23 -1.50 -9.67 5.48
N ARG A 24 -2.15 -9.31 6.60
CA ARG A 24 -2.86 -10.27 7.47
C ARG A 24 -3.91 -11.06 6.66
N ILE A 25 -4.73 -10.33 5.91
CA ILE A 25 -5.76 -10.89 5.04
C ILE A 25 -5.17 -11.89 4.05
N ALA A 26 -4.07 -11.54 3.36
CA ALA A 26 -3.46 -12.42 2.38
C ALA A 26 -2.97 -13.75 2.97
N THR A 27 -2.64 -13.76 4.28
CA THR A 27 -2.20 -14.97 4.98
C THR A 27 -3.33 -15.86 5.52
N GLU A 28 -4.50 -15.31 5.83
CA GLU A 28 -5.56 -16.01 6.59
C GLU A 28 -6.58 -16.80 5.72
N LYS A 29 -6.38 -16.90 4.40
CA LYS A 29 -7.22 -17.55 3.34
C LYS A 29 -8.49 -18.34 3.78
N PRO A 30 -9.66 -18.16 3.12
CA PRO A 30 -9.96 -17.26 2.01
C PRO A 30 -10.63 -15.96 2.51
N ALA A 31 -10.11 -14.80 2.13
CA ALA A 31 -10.67 -13.51 2.53
C ALA A 31 -10.81 -12.60 1.30
N ASN A 32 -11.94 -12.65 0.59
CA ASN A 32 -12.17 -11.79 -0.58
C ASN A 32 -13.10 -10.61 -0.27
N GLU A 33 -14.39 -10.83 -0.05
CA GLU A 33 -15.32 -9.74 0.24
C GLU A 33 -15.07 -9.10 1.62
N VAL A 34 -14.77 -9.93 2.62
CA VAL A 34 -14.41 -9.44 3.98
C VAL A 34 -13.16 -8.58 3.92
N ALA A 35 -12.16 -8.98 3.14
CA ALA A 35 -10.92 -8.24 2.97
C ALA A 35 -11.12 -6.86 2.38
N VAL A 36 -11.86 -6.81 1.27
CA VAL A 36 -12.20 -5.57 0.58
C VAL A 36 -12.96 -4.65 1.53
N GLY A 37 -13.94 -5.17 2.25
CA GLY A 37 -14.70 -4.43 3.26
C GLY A 37 -13.85 -3.90 4.41
N GLU A 38 -12.95 -4.70 4.96
CA GLU A 38 -12.03 -4.28 6.03
C GLU A 38 -11.08 -3.17 5.57
N LEU A 39 -10.52 -3.27 4.36
CA LEU A 39 -9.64 -2.24 3.82
C LEU A 39 -10.41 -0.93 3.56
N HIS A 40 -11.62 -1.01 3.01
CA HIS A 40 -12.52 0.14 2.85
C HIS A 40 -12.88 0.80 4.19
N ALA A 41 -13.11 -0.02 5.23
CA ALA A 41 -13.42 0.47 6.57
C ALA A 41 -12.23 1.19 7.23
N ILE A 42 -11.00 0.85 6.84
CA ILE A 42 -9.79 1.58 7.27
C ILE A 42 -9.68 2.92 6.55
N THR A 43 -9.90 2.94 5.22
CA THR A 43 -9.95 4.19 4.45
C THR A 43 -10.58 4.00 3.07
N THR A 44 -11.19 5.06 2.56
CA THR A 44 -11.71 5.19 1.18
C THR A 44 -10.82 6.06 0.29
N ARG A 45 -9.69 6.55 0.82
CA ARG A 45 -8.73 7.39 0.09
C ARG A 45 -7.91 6.56 -0.90
N VAL A 46 -8.26 6.65 -2.18
CA VAL A 46 -7.64 5.94 -3.31
C VAL A 46 -6.12 6.09 -3.30
N GLU A 47 -5.61 7.29 -3.05
CA GLU A 47 -4.17 7.57 -3.09
C GLU A 47 -3.38 6.84 -1.99
N LEU A 48 -3.99 6.61 -0.83
CA LEU A 48 -3.36 5.86 0.27
C LEU A 48 -3.41 4.35 0.03
N LEU A 49 -4.49 3.88 -0.58
CA LEU A 49 -4.62 2.48 -1.01
C LEU A 49 -3.61 2.16 -2.13
N SER A 50 -3.47 3.05 -3.13
CA SER A 50 -2.46 2.93 -4.20
C SER A 50 -1.04 2.95 -3.65
N ARG A 51 -0.75 3.85 -2.71
CA ARG A 51 0.55 3.87 -2.05
C ARG A 51 0.85 2.54 -1.36
N ALA A 52 -0.13 2.02 -0.61
CA ALA A 52 0.03 0.74 0.07
C ALA A 52 0.24 -0.41 -0.93
N ALA A 53 -0.54 -0.43 -2.03
CA ALA A 53 -0.45 -1.45 -3.07
C ALA A 53 0.91 -1.42 -3.78
N GLY A 54 1.41 -0.22 -4.09
CA GLY A 54 2.69 -0.03 -4.78
C GLY A 54 3.89 -0.61 -4.03
N VAL A 55 3.95 -0.44 -2.70
CA VAL A 55 5.01 -1.06 -1.88
C VAL A 55 4.94 -2.59 -1.98
N HIS A 56 3.76 -3.19 -1.85
CA HIS A 56 3.62 -4.65 -1.96
C HIS A 56 4.01 -5.16 -3.35
N MET A 57 3.67 -4.43 -4.41
CA MET A 57 4.11 -4.73 -5.78
C MET A 57 5.62 -4.65 -5.93
N ALA A 58 6.27 -3.60 -5.39
CA ALA A 58 7.71 -3.44 -5.43
C ALA A 58 8.42 -4.62 -4.73
N MET A 59 7.97 -4.96 -3.52
CA MET A 59 8.54 -6.09 -2.75
C MET A 59 8.37 -7.44 -3.46
N PHE A 60 7.22 -7.65 -4.11
CA PHE A 60 6.99 -8.85 -4.93
C PHE A 60 7.93 -8.89 -6.14
N ARG A 61 8.10 -7.77 -6.85
CA ARG A 61 8.99 -7.67 -8.02
C ARG A 61 10.46 -7.84 -7.65
N SER A 62 10.90 -7.35 -6.49
CA SER A 62 12.29 -7.49 -6.04
C SER A 62 12.60 -8.84 -5.40
N GLY A 63 11.60 -9.72 -5.22
CA GLY A 63 11.78 -11.00 -4.53
C GLY A 63 12.11 -10.86 -3.03
N SER A 64 12.02 -9.64 -2.49
CA SER A 64 12.33 -9.30 -1.10
C SER A 64 11.21 -9.66 -0.12
N SER A 65 10.02 -10.02 -0.62
CA SER A 65 8.90 -10.50 0.18
C SER A 65 8.33 -11.79 -0.38
N PRO A 66 8.17 -12.84 0.45
CA PRO A 66 7.44 -14.05 0.06
C PRO A 66 5.91 -13.86 -0.05
N PHE A 67 5.36 -12.68 0.28
CA PHE A 67 3.97 -12.56 0.74
C PHE A 67 3.24 -11.30 0.27
N SER A 68 3.15 -10.94 -1.00
CA SER A 68 2.21 -11.62 -1.90
C SER A 68 1.71 -10.57 -2.87
N ARG A 69 1.59 -10.94 -4.14
CA ARG A 69 0.80 -10.17 -5.10
C ARG A 69 -0.66 -10.02 -4.62
N GLU A 70 -1.15 -11.01 -3.87
CA GLU A 70 -2.50 -11.07 -3.30
C GLU A 70 -2.82 -9.88 -2.37
N ALA A 71 -1.90 -9.43 -1.53
CA ALA A 71 -2.13 -8.25 -0.68
C ALA A 71 -2.33 -6.96 -1.51
N ALA A 72 -1.58 -6.81 -2.60
CA ALA A 72 -1.77 -5.70 -3.53
C ALA A 72 -3.12 -5.83 -4.26
N ASP A 73 -3.51 -7.05 -4.64
CA ASP A 73 -4.79 -7.32 -5.31
C ASP A 73 -5.99 -6.95 -4.41
N PHE A 74 -5.93 -7.19 -3.09
CA PHE A 74 -6.99 -6.74 -2.17
C PHE A 74 -7.10 -5.22 -2.08
N LEU A 75 -5.97 -4.50 -2.11
CA LEU A 75 -5.95 -3.04 -2.09
C LEU A 75 -6.52 -2.46 -3.40
N LEU A 76 -6.21 -3.08 -4.55
CA LEU A 76 -6.80 -2.75 -5.85
C LEU A 76 -8.31 -3.02 -5.88
N ALA A 77 -8.74 -4.18 -5.37
CA ALA A 77 -10.16 -4.51 -5.25
C ALA A 77 -10.90 -3.57 -4.29
N ALA A 78 -10.21 -3.07 -3.25
CA ALA A 78 -10.70 -2.02 -2.36
C ALA A 78 -10.68 -0.61 -2.98
N GLY A 79 -10.28 -0.45 -4.23
CA GLY A 79 -10.36 0.82 -4.95
C GLY A 79 -9.06 1.60 -5.08
N ALA A 80 -7.89 0.98 -4.82
CA ALA A 80 -6.62 1.59 -5.23
C ALA A 80 -6.59 1.79 -6.75
N ASP A 81 -6.07 2.93 -7.19
CA ASP A 81 -5.73 3.17 -8.59
C ASP A 81 -4.46 2.39 -8.95
N LEU A 82 -4.55 1.58 -10.01
CA LEU A 82 -3.46 0.73 -10.48
C LEU A 82 -2.29 1.55 -11.03
N GLY A 83 -2.56 2.59 -11.84
CA GLY A 83 -1.50 3.41 -12.43
C GLY A 83 -0.66 4.10 -11.36
N GLN A 84 -1.30 4.63 -10.33
CA GLN A 84 -0.62 5.25 -9.20
C GLN A 84 0.12 4.23 -8.33
N ALA A 85 -0.44 3.03 -8.15
CA ALA A 85 0.27 1.95 -7.45
C ALA A 85 1.55 1.54 -8.21
N GLU A 86 1.52 1.49 -9.54
CA GLU A 86 2.70 1.21 -10.37
C GLU A 86 3.77 2.30 -10.27
N VAL A 87 3.35 3.57 -10.28
CA VAL A 87 4.26 4.72 -10.06
C VAL A 87 4.94 4.62 -8.69
N GLU A 88 4.18 4.35 -7.63
CA GLU A 88 4.74 4.18 -6.29
C GLU A 88 5.69 2.96 -6.24
N ALA A 89 5.32 1.85 -6.87
CA ALA A 89 6.16 0.66 -6.92
C ALA A 89 7.52 0.94 -7.59
N ALA A 90 7.52 1.73 -8.68
CA ALA A 90 8.74 2.16 -9.34
C ALA A 90 9.58 3.09 -8.44
N ALA A 91 8.96 4.00 -7.71
CA ALA A 91 9.64 4.90 -6.79
C ALA A 91 10.31 4.14 -5.62
N VAL A 92 9.63 3.16 -5.04
CA VAL A 92 10.17 2.30 -3.98
C VAL A 92 11.38 1.50 -4.49
N ALA A 93 11.25 0.87 -5.67
CA ALA A 93 12.35 0.10 -6.26
C ALA A 93 13.58 0.97 -6.57
N ALA A 94 13.38 2.21 -7.05
CA ALA A 94 14.47 3.15 -7.29
C ALA A 94 15.19 3.56 -6.00
N ASP A 95 14.44 3.79 -4.91
CA ASP A 95 15.01 4.11 -3.60
C ASP A 95 15.80 2.93 -3.01
N GLU A 96 15.29 1.70 -3.12
CA GLU A 96 16.02 0.49 -2.71
C GLU A 96 17.33 0.35 -3.48
N ALA A 97 17.31 0.49 -4.81
CA ALA A 97 18.50 0.43 -5.64
C ALA A 97 19.55 1.50 -5.24
N ALA A 98 19.09 2.72 -4.94
CA ALA A 98 19.98 3.81 -4.49
C ALA A 98 20.62 3.55 -3.12
N ARG A 99 19.94 2.83 -2.23
CA ARG A 99 20.50 2.44 -0.91
C ARG A 99 21.55 1.35 -1.02
N HIS A 100 21.38 0.39 -1.94
CA HIS A 100 22.33 -0.70 -2.15
C HIS A 100 23.59 -0.31 -2.95
N ALA A 101 23.58 0.84 -3.60
CA ALA A 101 24.73 1.38 -4.34
C ALA A 101 25.72 2.19 -3.46
N ARG A 102 25.45 2.34 -2.17
CA ARG A 102 26.26 3.07 -1.18
C ARG A 102 27.00 2.09 -0.27
#